data_AF-A0A944QC14-F1
#
_entry.id   AF-A0A944QC14-F1
#
_cell.length_a   1.000
_cell.length_b   1.000
_cell.length_c   1.000
_cell.angle_alpha   90.00
_cell.angle_beta   90.00
_cell.angle_gamma   90.00
#
_symmetry.space_group_name_H-M   'P 1'
#
loop_
_entity.id
_entity.type
_entity.pdbx_description
1 polymer ?
#
loop_
_entity_poly.entity_id
_entity_poly.type
_entity_poly.pdbx_seq_one_letter_code
_entity_poly.pdbx_strand_id
1 'polypeptide(L)'
;MSVYAHPLPPEVPTTQPFGSSPGGFNPPGGHTGEDKGSQIGVPVRAAGDGVIELAGWVPSDDNAWLFIRNWAGITVVLNCGNEAPSFTYSHLIKTDLNVGDRVSKGDIIGYTGNTKSPSGEVFAPHLHWEALPPRWNIHNGTYGRVDPCLYCKEYWNGAPVVPSAPNQRQNGPQETMQRIKPELDGLKWGDVGSNITRIIPAGQLEVFKGYVHGQSVTVNGFTSDVWYVDDIGYAWCGAFESQSTDGLPDLTPRATLPANHRRVGPDGAKFRATAAIKPDNIQRVAEGGTVEIFTGWVRGESVTVNGYTDHRWYVDAKGFSWFGSYETQDTTGLPDLTVVVRPEPPAPAPAPVTTFAYLRGIDVAEYQESASLNLLASDFYIIKASEGGADWSDKAFASNIAEARLSGRPVGFYHLARPLLTPENTAVEEARSFLAIISPHLQPGDTLMLDWEAGNLHRTDWAWEWLQLVEKATGATPWVYLNAKGINGGDWSKVEEAYPLWYAGYGANPAITGFPPPKPAPAEVSWQAGVIAWQYGDKGRLTGYDKDLDFNIFYGDAAKWKSLGAKKLLEEPKPNRPIVEPPAPVSDLNEFFEWLKDEFKNHAKVDQ
;
A
#
# COMPACT_ATOMS: atom_id res chain seq x y z
N MET A 1 -3.45 -21.25 10.00
CA MET A 1 -4.27 -20.93 8.82
C MET A 1 -3.53 -19.90 7.99
N SER A 2 -3.53 -20.10 6.68
CA SER A 2 -3.03 -19.22 5.63
C SER A 2 -3.51 -17.79 5.85
N VAL A 3 -2.64 -16.80 5.60
CA VAL A 3 -2.98 -15.37 5.70
C VAL A 3 -4.15 -15.04 4.79
N TYR A 4 -4.21 -15.69 3.61
CA TYR A 4 -5.27 -15.51 2.63
C TYR A 4 -5.99 -16.82 2.28
N ALA A 5 -7.26 -16.75 1.91
CA ALA A 5 -8.07 -17.92 1.55
C ALA A 5 -8.67 -17.79 0.15
N HIS A 6 -8.91 -18.94 -0.49
CA HIS A 6 -9.66 -18.98 -1.74
C HIS A 6 -11.05 -18.36 -1.54
N PRO A 7 -11.52 -17.55 -2.50
CA PRO A 7 -12.79 -16.83 -2.36
C PRO A 7 -14.03 -17.70 -2.60
N LEU A 8 -13.83 -18.93 -3.09
CA LEU A 8 -14.87 -19.92 -3.36
C LEU A 8 -14.44 -21.30 -2.81
N PRO A 9 -15.41 -22.19 -2.49
CA PRO A 9 -15.13 -23.54 -2.01
C PRO A 9 -14.33 -24.41 -3.01
N PRO A 10 -13.61 -25.44 -2.54
CA PRO A 10 -12.76 -26.29 -3.40
C PRO A 10 -13.54 -27.12 -4.42
N GLU A 11 -14.85 -27.29 -4.23
CA GLU A 11 -15.73 -28.00 -5.16
C GLU A 11 -16.01 -27.18 -6.44
N VAL A 12 -15.75 -25.87 -6.43
CA VAL A 12 -15.94 -25.01 -7.60
C VAL A 12 -14.78 -25.20 -8.58
N PRO A 13 -15.04 -25.70 -9.81
CA PRO A 13 -13.98 -26.01 -10.77
C PRO A 13 -13.31 -24.75 -11.29
N THR A 14 -11.99 -24.83 -11.50
CA THR A 14 -11.23 -23.83 -12.27
C THR A 14 -11.50 -24.06 -13.75
N THR A 15 -12.13 -23.11 -14.42
CA THR A 15 -12.43 -23.16 -15.85
C THR A 15 -11.32 -22.59 -16.71
N GLN A 16 -10.58 -21.61 -16.18
CA GLN A 16 -9.42 -21.03 -16.85
C GLN A 16 -8.36 -20.64 -15.80
N PRO A 17 -7.18 -21.27 -15.77
CA PRO A 17 -6.15 -20.94 -14.79
C PRO A 17 -5.37 -19.68 -15.17
N PHE A 18 -4.69 -19.08 -14.20
CA PHE A 18 -3.76 -17.97 -14.44
C PHE A 18 -2.68 -18.32 -15.47
N GLY A 19 -2.30 -17.35 -16.31
CA GLY A 19 -1.28 -17.49 -17.35
C GLY A 19 -1.69 -18.35 -18.55
N SER A 20 -2.91 -18.87 -18.57
CA SER A 20 -3.43 -19.65 -19.69
C SER A 20 -3.74 -18.78 -20.92
N SER A 21 -3.72 -19.39 -22.10
CA SER A 21 -4.07 -18.78 -23.39
C SER A 21 -3.43 -17.39 -23.65
N PRO A 22 -2.09 -17.26 -23.72
CA PRO A 22 -1.42 -15.98 -24.03
C PRO A 22 -1.79 -15.42 -25.41
N GLY A 23 -2.04 -14.11 -25.45
CA GLY A 23 -2.40 -13.38 -26.67
C GLY A 23 -3.91 -13.33 -26.97
N GLY A 24 -4.31 -12.50 -27.94
CA GLY A 24 -5.72 -12.23 -28.23
C GLY A 24 -6.34 -11.29 -27.20
N PHE A 25 -7.35 -11.76 -26.46
CA PHE A 25 -7.98 -10.99 -25.38
C PHE A 25 -7.15 -10.97 -24.08
N ASN A 26 -6.16 -11.86 -23.95
CA ASN A 26 -5.23 -11.92 -22.82
C ASN A 26 -3.91 -11.20 -23.15
N PRO A 27 -3.20 -10.67 -22.15
CA PRO A 27 -1.86 -10.10 -22.34
C PRO A 27 -0.81 -11.17 -22.69
N PRO A 28 0.44 -10.77 -23.03
CA PRO A 28 1.49 -11.69 -23.49
C PRO A 28 1.87 -12.80 -22.50
N GLY A 29 1.63 -12.60 -21.21
CA GLY A 29 1.83 -13.56 -20.14
C GLY A 29 0.62 -14.45 -19.84
N GLY A 30 -0.49 -14.28 -20.57
CA GLY A 30 -1.71 -15.07 -20.41
C GLY A 30 -2.76 -14.45 -19.51
N HIS A 31 -3.77 -15.26 -19.18
CA HIS A 31 -4.91 -14.87 -18.36
C HIS A 31 -4.48 -14.26 -17.01
N THR A 32 -5.02 -13.10 -16.65
CA THR A 32 -4.57 -12.27 -15.51
C THR A 32 -5.08 -12.73 -14.15
N GLY A 33 -6.02 -13.68 -14.12
CA GLY A 33 -6.58 -14.24 -12.89
C GLY A 33 -6.87 -15.73 -13.01
N GLU A 34 -7.65 -16.24 -12.06
CA GLU A 34 -8.24 -17.58 -12.13
C GLU A 34 -9.75 -17.45 -12.32
N ASP A 35 -10.28 -18.11 -13.34
CA ASP A 35 -11.73 -18.22 -13.55
C ASP A 35 -12.25 -19.47 -12.84
N LYS A 36 -13.17 -19.25 -11.90
CA LYS A 36 -13.88 -20.31 -11.19
C LYS A 36 -15.30 -20.44 -11.75
N GLY A 37 -15.54 -21.48 -12.54
CA GLY A 37 -16.83 -21.77 -13.14
C GLY A 37 -17.86 -22.07 -12.06
N SER A 38 -18.87 -21.22 -11.94
CA SER A 38 -19.85 -21.27 -10.84
C SER A 38 -21.25 -20.98 -11.38
N GLN A 39 -22.29 -21.23 -10.57
CA GLN A 39 -23.61 -20.68 -10.87
C GLN A 39 -23.64 -19.19 -10.55
N ILE A 40 -24.58 -18.43 -11.11
CA ILE A 40 -24.83 -17.05 -10.67
C ILE A 40 -25.33 -17.07 -9.22
N GLY A 41 -24.85 -16.16 -8.38
CA GLY A 41 -25.32 -15.98 -7.01
C GLY A 41 -24.55 -16.78 -5.95
N VAL A 42 -23.46 -17.46 -6.31
CA VAL A 42 -22.59 -18.12 -5.33
C VAL A 42 -21.85 -17.04 -4.53
N PRO A 43 -21.87 -17.09 -3.17
CA PRO A 43 -21.16 -16.10 -2.37
C PRO A 43 -19.66 -16.12 -2.61
N VAL A 44 -19.09 -14.95 -2.86
CA VAL A 44 -17.65 -14.71 -3.03
C VAL A 44 -17.11 -14.13 -1.73
N ARG A 45 -16.05 -14.73 -1.20
CA ARG A 45 -15.46 -14.33 0.08
C ARG A 45 -14.19 -13.49 -0.09
N ALA A 46 -13.99 -12.55 0.83
CA ALA A 46 -12.74 -11.81 0.98
C ALA A 46 -11.59 -12.79 1.19
N ALA A 47 -10.56 -12.66 0.36
CA ALA A 47 -9.37 -13.49 0.48
C ALA A 47 -8.55 -13.12 1.72
N GLY A 48 -8.62 -11.88 2.19
CA GLY A 48 -7.89 -11.37 3.35
C GLY A 48 -8.66 -10.29 4.10
N ASP A 49 -8.10 -9.82 5.20
CA ASP A 49 -8.58 -8.60 5.87
C ASP A 49 -8.13 -7.38 5.06
N GLY A 50 -8.98 -6.37 4.93
CA GLY A 50 -8.61 -5.19 4.15
C GLY A 50 -9.69 -4.13 4.01
N VAL A 51 -9.42 -3.16 3.14
CA VAL A 51 -10.33 -2.08 2.76
C VAL A 51 -10.74 -2.25 1.31
N ILE A 52 -12.01 -2.02 1.02
CA ILE A 52 -12.53 -2.01 -0.35
C ILE A 52 -12.12 -0.72 -1.05
N GLU A 53 -11.37 -0.83 -2.14
CA GLU A 53 -10.96 0.33 -2.96
C GLU A 53 -11.86 0.55 -4.16
N LEU A 54 -12.54 -0.51 -4.60
CA LEU A 54 -13.54 -0.47 -5.66
C LEU A 54 -14.68 -1.41 -5.28
N ALA A 55 -15.92 -0.96 -5.45
CA ALA A 55 -17.11 -1.79 -5.43
C ALA A 55 -18.12 -1.26 -6.44
N GLY A 56 -18.40 -2.03 -7.50
CA GLY A 56 -19.31 -1.62 -8.56
C GLY A 56 -18.68 -1.66 -9.94
N TRP A 57 -19.26 -0.91 -10.87
CA TRP A 57 -18.69 -0.74 -12.20
C TRP A 57 -17.45 0.15 -12.14
N VAL A 58 -16.40 -0.26 -12.86
CA VAL A 58 -15.19 0.53 -13.04
C VAL A 58 -15.56 1.91 -13.62
N PRO A 59 -15.23 3.03 -12.95
CA PRO A 59 -15.76 4.34 -13.29
C PRO A 59 -15.10 4.96 -14.54
N SER A 60 -13.82 4.66 -14.77
CA SER A 60 -12.98 5.24 -15.82
C SER A 60 -11.93 4.24 -16.29
N ASP A 61 -11.48 4.38 -17.54
CA ASP A 61 -10.35 3.60 -18.08
C ASP A 61 -9.01 4.01 -17.44
N ASP A 62 -8.95 5.21 -16.86
CA ASP A 62 -7.85 5.68 -16.01
C ASP A 62 -8.16 5.36 -14.55
N ASN A 63 -7.61 4.25 -14.04
CA ASN A 63 -7.78 3.80 -12.66
C ASN A 63 -6.55 3.04 -12.16
N ALA A 64 -6.36 3.03 -10.83
CA ALA A 64 -5.20 2.44 -10.16
C ALA A 64 -5.07 0.92 -10.35
N TRP A 65 -6.15 0.24 -10.77
CA TRP A 65 -6.20 -1.21 -10.92
C TRP A 65 -6.09 -1.67 -12.38
N LEU A 66 -5.90 -0.74 -13.33
CA LEU A 66 -5.75 -1.01 -14.76
C LEU A 66 -6.92 -1.78 -15.38
N PHE A 67 -8.13 -1.60 -14.86
CA PHE A 67 -9.32 -2.18 -15.47
C PHE A 67 -9.82 -1.35 -16.64
N ILE A 68 -10.31 -2.02 -17.68
CA ILE A 68 -11.02 -1.37 -18.78
C ILE A 68 -12.48 -1.21 -18.36
N ARG A 69 -13.04 0.00 -18.53
CA ARG A 69 -14.44 0.28 -18.24
C ARG A 69 -15.35 -0.62 -19.08
N ASN A 70 -16.45 -1.05 -18.49
CA ASN A 70 -17.46 -1.92 -19.11
C ASN A 70 -16.99 -3.34 -19.50
N TRP A 71 -15.80 -3.76 -19.10
CA TRP A 71 -15.26 -5.09 -19.43
C TRP A 71 -15.42 -6.10 -18.28
N ALA A 72 -15.07 -5.70 -17.06
CA ALA A 72 -15.03 -6.59 -15.91
C ALA A 72 -16.40 -6.80 -15.21
N GLY A 73 -17.41 -5.99 -15.56
CA GLY A 73 -18.72 -6.02 -14.90
C GLY A 73 -18.71 -5.30 -13.56
N ILE A 74 -19.50 -5.80 -12.61
CA ILE A 74 -19.37 -5.39 -11.22
C ILE A 74 -18.11 -6.05 -10.66
N THR A 75 -17.20 -5.21 -10.16
CA THR A 75 -15.92 -5.59 -9.61
C THR A 75 -15.78 -5.12 -8.18
N VAL A 76 -15.14 -5.94 -7.35
CA VAL A 76 -14.66 -5.54 -6.03
C VAL A 76 -13.13 -5.61 -6.01
N VAL A 77 -12.47 -4.58 -5.49
CA VAL A 77 -11.03 -4.59 -5.19
C VAL A 77 -10.83 -4.49 -3.69
N LEU A 78 -10.17 -5.48 -3.13
CA LEU A 78 -9.80 -5.59 -1.73
C LEU A 78 -8.31 -5.27 -1.57
N ASN A 79 -7.98 -4.15 -0.92
CA ASN A 79 -6.63 -3.83 -0.52
C ASN A 79 -6.36 -4.35 0.89
N CYS A 80 -5.45 -5.32 1.01
CA CYS A 80 -5.07 -5.93 2.29
C CYS A 80 -3.95 -5.17 3.04
N GLY A 81 -3.54 -4.01 2.53
CA GLY A 81 -2.48 -3.15 3.07
C GLY A 81 -1.32 -2.95 2.09
N ASN A 82 -0.54 -1.88 2.29
CA ASN A 82 0.52 -1.44 1.37
C ASN A 82 1.66 -2.45 1.13
N GLU A 83 1.83 -3.43 2.02
CA GLU A 83 2.83 -4.51 1.92
C GLU A 83 2.16 -5.88 1.70
N ALA A 84 0.89 -5.89 1.33
CA ALA A 84 0.08 -7.08 1.12
C ALA A 84 -0.50 -7.08 -0.32
N PRO A 85 -0.84 -8.25 -0.87
CA PRO A 85 -1.53 -8.31 -2.15
C PRO A 85 -2.91 -7.67 -2.04
N SER A 86 -3.30 -6.96 -3.10
CA SER A 86 -4.70 -6.65 -3.35
C SER A 86 -5.34 -7.79 -4.13
N PHE A 87 -6.61 -8.08 -3.86
CA PHE A 87 -7.37 -9.08 -4.58
C PHE A 87 -8.51 -8.43 -5.34
N THR A 88 -8.72 -8.85 -6.58
CA THR A 88 -9.80 -8.35 -7.42
C THR A 88 -10.79 -9.46 -7.70
N TYR A 89 -12.08 -9.10 -7.72
CA TYR A 89 -13.19 -10.02 -7.87
C TYR A 89 -14.13 -9.44 -8.91
N SER A 90 -14.14 -10.04 -10.09
CA SER A 90 -14.85 -9.52 -11.26
C SER A 90 -15.92 -10.48 -11.72
N HIS A 91 -16.77 -9.98 -12.62
CA HIS A 91 -17.97 -10.64 -13.11
C HIS A 91 -19.03 -10.93 -12.06
N LEU A 92 -19.10 -10.10 -11.02
CA LEU A 92 -20.12 -10.23 -9.98
C LEU A 92 -21.51 -9.82 -10.50
N ILE A 93 -22.56 -10.43 -9.96
CA ILE A 93 -23.95 -10.00 -10.22
C ILE A 93 -24.36 -8.86 -9.29
N LYS A 94 -23.78 -8.82 -8.09
CA LYS A 94 -23.90 -7.72 -7.12
C LYS A 94 -22.75 -7.75 -6.11
N THR A 95 -22.53 -6.58 -5.52
CA THR A 95 -21.82 -6.41 -4.24
C THR A 95 -22.67 -5.48 -3.39
N ASP A 96 -22.70 -5.72 -2.07
CA ASP A 96 -23.39 -4.86 -1.11
C ASP A 96 -22.40 -3.93 -0.40
N LEU A 97 -21.13 -3.90 -0.84
CA LEU A 97 -20.05 -3.10 -0.28
C LEU A 97 -19.89 -1.77 -1.03
N ASN A 98 -19.28 -0.80 -0.35
CA ASN A 98 -18.89 0.49 -0.86
C ASN A 98 -17.38 0.69 -0.74
N VAL A 99 -16.84 1.62 -1.53
CA VAL A 99 -15.45 2.07 -1.37
C VAL A 99 -15.25 2.61 0.05
N GLY A 100 -14.18 2.16 0.71
CA GLY A 100 -13.84 2.50 2.09
C GLY A 100 -14.33 1.49 3.12
N ASP A 101 -15.20 0.54 2.75
CA ASP A 101 -15.66 -0.51 3.67
C ASP A 101 -14.50 -1.41 4.08
N ARG A 102 -14.46 -1.76 5.37
CA ARG A 102 -13.47 -2.70 5.92
C ARG A 102 -14.08 -4.09 6.03
N VAL A 103 -13.38 -5.09 5.53
CA VAL A 103 -13.79 -6.49 5.54
C VAL A 103 -12.71 -7.36 6.16
N SER A 104 -13.13 -8.47 6.76
CA SER A 104 -12.27 -9.52 7.29
C SER A 104 -12.22 -10.68 6.30
N LYS A 105 -11.15 -11.47 6.34
CA LYS A 105 -11.01 -12.69 5.56
C LYS A 105 -12.20 -13.60 5.79
N GLY A 106 -12.84 -13.99 4.70
CA GLY A 106 -14.02 -14.84 4.72
C GLY A 106 -15.35 -14.10 4.71
N ASP A 107 -15.36 -12.79 4.95
CA ASP A 107 -16.55 -11.96 4.77
C ASP A 107 -17.02 -12.05 3.33
N ILE A 108 -18.33 -11.96 3.11
CA ILE A 108 -18.87 -11.99 1.76
C ILE A 108 -18.78 -10.60 1.17
N ILE A 109 -18.14 -10.54 0.01
CA ILE A 109 -17.82 -9.30 -0.70
C ILE A 109 -18.62 -9.12 -1.97
N GLY A 110 -19.32 -10.17 -2.41
CA GLY A 110 -20.14 -10.15 -3.60
C GLY A 110 -20.65 -11.54 -3.94
N TYR A 111 -21.28 -11.63 -5.10
CA TYR A 111 -21.85 -12.87 -5.60
C TYR A 111 -21.48 -13.06 -7.05
N THR A 112 -21.11 -14.29 -7.42
CA THR A 112 -20.72 -14.64 -8.79
C THR A 112 -21.83 -14.28 -9.77
N GLY A 113 -21.45 -13.88 -10.98
CA GLY A 113 -22.38 -13.42 -11.99
C GLY A 113 -21.97 -13.88 -13.39
N ASN A 114 -22.52 -13.19 -14.38
CA ASN A 114 -22.26 -13.41 -15.79
C ASN A 114 -22.29 -12.06 -16.51
N THR A 115 -21.15 -11.38 -16.52
CA THR A 115 -21.04 -10.10 -17.20
C THR A 115 -21.27 -10.28 -18.70
N LYS A 116 -21.90 -9.27 -19.31
CA LYS A 116 -21.99 -9.18 -20.76
C LYS A 116 -20.76 -8.45 -21.29
N SER A 117 -20.12 -9.00 -22.31
CA SER A 117 -19.09 -8.27 -23.04
C SER A 117 -19.66 -6.98 -23.65
N PRO A 118 -18.81 -6.00 -23.99
CA PRO A 118 -19.24 -4.81 -24.73
C PRO A 118 -19.90 -5.12 -26.10
N SER A 119 -19.61 -6.29 -26.68
CA SER A 119 -20.25 -6.80 -27.92
C SER A 119 -21.62 -7.47 -27.68
N GLY A 120 -22.06 -7.60 -26.42
CA GLY A 120 -23.35 -8.16 -26.05
C GLY A 120 -23.36 -9.67 -25.81
N GLU A 121 -22.20 -10.33 -25.84
CA GLU A 121 -22.06 -11.75 -25.54
C GLU A 121 -22.15 -11.98 -24.03
N VAL A 122 -22.92 -12.98 -23.61
CA VAL A 122 -23.04 -13.36 -22.19
C VAL A 122 -22.01 -14.46 -21.94
N PHE A 123 -21.01 -14.17 -21.11
CA PHE A 123 -20.07 -15.21 -20.68
C PHE A 123 -20.79 -16.26 -19.81
N ALA A 124 -20.31 -17.51 -19.85
CA ALA A 124 -20.77 -18.51 -18.89
C ALA A 124 -20.51 -18.00 -17.46
N PRO A 125 -21.40 -18.24 -16.49
CA PRO A 125 -21.22 -17.67 -15.17
C PRO A 125 -19.92 -18.16 -14.49
N HIS A 126 -19.14 -17.23 -13.96
CA HIS A 126 -17.88 -17.51 -13.28
C HIS A 126 -17.48 -16.34 -12.37
N LEU A 127 -16.56 -16.60 -11.44
CA LEU A 127 -15.78 -15.57 -10.77
C LEU A 127 -14.44 -15.43 -11.49
N HIS A 128 -14.09 -14.22 -11.91
CA HIS A 128 -12.72 -13.90 -12.29
C HIS A 128 -12.01 -13.28 -11.09
N TRP A 129 -10.98 -13.95 -10.60
CA TRP A 129 -10.28 -13.58 -9.37
C TRP A 129 -8.80 -13.37 -9.63
N GLU A 130 -8.28 -12.18 -9.33
CA GLU A 130 -6.87 -11.85 -9.54
C GLU A 130 -6.19 -11.50 -8.20
N ALA A 131 -4.87 -11.64 -8.19
CA ALA A 131 -4.03 -11.07 -7.14
C ALA A 131 -3.05 -10.08 -7.75
N LEU A 132 -3.07 -8.87 -7.20
CA LEU A 132 -2.11 -7.82 -7.48
C LEU A 132 -1.12 -7.79 -6.30
N PRO A 133 0.11 -8.30 -6.45
CA PRO A 133 1.08 -8.32 -5.38
C PRO A 133 1.42 -6.88 -4.94
N PRO A 134 1.85 -6.65 -3.70
CA PRO A 134 2.31 -5.32 -3.30
C PRO A 134 3.43 -4.88 -4.24
N ARG A 135 3.35 -3.62 -4.73
CA ARG A 135 4.30 -3.04 -5.71
C ARG A 135 4.37 -3.83 -7.03
N TRP A 136 3.20 -4.15 -7.59
CA TRP A 136 3.05 -4.96 -8.80
C TRP A 136 3.79 -4.43 -10.03
N ASN A 137 4.43 -5.33 -10.78
CA ASN A 137 5.14 -5.02 -12.01
C ASN A 137 4.20 -5.14 -13.22
N ILE A 138 3.73 -4.00 -13.75
CA ILE A 138 2.83 -3.95 -14.92
C ILE A 138 3.41 -4.65 -16.17
N HIS A 139 4.73 -4.81 -16.26
CA HIS A 139 5.44 -5.43 -17.36
C HIS A 139 5.74 -6.93 -17.15
N ASN A 140 5.15 -7.56 -16.13
CA ASN A 140 5.27 -9.01 -15.89
C ASN A 140 4.56 -9.89 -16.93
N GLY A 141 4.04 -9.30 -18.01
CA GLY A 141 3.27 -9.99 -19.04
C GLY A 141 1.79 -10.18 -18.70
N THR A 142 1.37 -9.92 -17.47
CA THR A 142 -0.02 -10.07 -16.97
C THR A 142 -0.50 -8.79 -16.29
N TYR A 143 -0.03 -7.62 -16.74
CA TYR A 143 -0.41 -6.29 -16.23
C TYR A 143 -0.29 -6.15 -14.71
N GLY A 144 0.76 -6.72 -14.11
CA GLY A 144 0.99 -6.67 -12.67
C GLY A 144 0.37 -7.81 -11.89
N ARG A 145 -0.55 -8.59 -12.47
CA ARG A 145 -1.20 -9.70 -11.75
C ARG A 145 -0.27 -10.89 -11.63
N VAL A 146 -0.37 -11.60 -10.52
CA VAL A 146 0.28 -12.91 -10.35
C VAL A 146 -0.77 -13.96 -10.05
N ASP A 147 -0.38 -15.23 -10.13
CA ASP A 147 -1.27 -16.33 -9.76
C ASP A 147 -1.79 -16.14 -8.33
N PRO A 148 -3.12 -15.93 -8.15
CA PRO A 148 -3.69 -15.68 -6.83
C PRO A 148 -3.58 -16.90 -5.89
N CYS A 149 -3.43 -18.10 -6.45
CA CYS A 149 -3.12 -19.30 -5.68
C CYS A 149 -1.74 -19.25 -5.02
N LEU A 150 -0.83 -18.32 -5.39
CA LEU A 150 0.42 -18.12 -4.65
C LEU A 150 0.17 -17.64 -3.22
N TYR A 151 -0.86 -16.83 -3.02
CA TYR A 151 -1.21 -16.24 -1.73
C TYR A 151 -2.26 -17.06 -0.98
N CYS A 152 -3.24 -17.59 -1.69
CA CYS A 152 -4.37 -18.28 -1.11
C CYS A 152 -4.17 -19.79 -1.24
N LYS A 153 -3.64 -20.42 -0.19
CA LYS A 153 -3.35 -21.87 -0.15
C LYS A 153 -4.43 -22.69 0.55
N GLU A 154 -5.33 -22.04 1.26
CA GLU A 154 -6.39 -22.67 2.05
C GLU A 154 -7.77 -22.24 1.56
N TYR A 155 -8.75 -23.10 1.78
CA TYR A 155 -10.16 -22.80 1.57
C TYR A 155 -10.81 -22.44 2.91
N TRP A 156 -11.89 -21.67 2.88
CA TRP A 156 -12.68 -21.39 4.08
C TRP A 156 -13.32 -22.72 4.58
N ASN A 157 -13.08 -23.11 5.84
CA ASN A 157 -13.48 -24.41 6.44
C ASN A 157 -14.91 -24.48 6.99
N GLY A 158 -15.90 -24.15 6.18
CA GLY A 158 -17.27 -23.89 6.61
C GLY A 158 -18.16 -24.76 5.83
N ALA A 159 -18.88 -25.64 6.53
CA ALA A 159 -19.89 -26.46 5.90
C ALA A 159 -20.83 -25.51 5.13
N PRO A 160 -20.89 -25.61 3.79
CA PRO A 160 -21.86 -24.83 3.04
C PRO A 160 -23.23 -25.43 3.35
N VAL A 161 -23.92 -24.86 4.33
CA VAL A 161 -25.37 -25.07 4.44
C VAL A 161 -25.97 -24.03 3.52
N VAL A 162 -26.05 -24.38 2.23
CA VAL A 162 -26.70 -23.58 1.19
C VAL A 162 -28.17 -23.45 1.57
N PRO A 163 -28.64 -22.29 2.04
CA PRO A 163 -30.06 -22.01 1.98
C PRO A 163 -30.40 -21.82 0.49
N SER A 164 -31.65 -22.03 0.09
CA SER A 164 -32.07 -21.88 -1.32
C SER A 164 -31.67 -20.53 -1.96
N ALA A 165 -31.41 -19.50 -1.14
CA ALA A 165 -30.70 -18.28 -1.49
C ALA A 165 -29.75 -17.82 -0.34
N PRO A 166 -28.67 -17.06 -0.62
CA PRO A 166 -27.65 -16.71 0.38
C PRO A 166 -28.16 -16.01 1.64
N ASN A 167 -29.24 -15.23 1.53
CA ASN A 167 -29.77 -14.43 2.63
C ASN A 167 -30.96 -15.10 3.36
N GLN A 168 -31.21 -16.38 3.11
CA GLN A 168 -32.29 -17.10 3.76
C GLN A 168 -31.81 -17.88 4.98
N ARG A 169 -32.64 -17.96 6.03
CA ARG A 169 -32.39 -18.81 7.19
C ARG A 169 -33.66 -19.52 7.59
N GLN A 170 -33.55 -20.83 7.79
CA GLN A 170 -34.65 -21.62 8.33
C GLN A 170 -34.65 -21.51 9.84
N ASN A 171 -35.76 -21.05 10.40
CA ASN A 171 -35.95 -20.98 11.83
C ASN A 171 -35.92 -22.40 12.42
N GLY A 172 -35.34 -22.54 13.60
CA GLY A 172 -35.19 -23.83 14.27
C GLY A 172 -36.52 -24.42 14.73
N PRO A 173 -36.47 -25.49 15.56
CA PRO A 173 -37.66 -26.23 15.98
C PRO A 173 -38.57 -25.47 16.97
N GLN A 174 -38.23 -24.23 17.32
CA GLN A 174 -38.97 -23.38 18.26
C GLN A 174 -39.37 -22.07 17.60
N GLU A 175 -40.43 -21.44 18.11
CA GLU A 175 -40.79 -20.09 17.70
C GLU A 175 -39.72 -19.09 18.13
N THR A 176 -39.44 -18.12 17.27
CA THR A 176 -38.40 -17.10 17.50
C THR A 176 -39.04 -15.73 17.64
N MET A 177 -38.72 -15.04 18.73
CA MET A 177 -39.18 -13.68 18.97
C MET A 177 -38.26 -12.70 18.25
N GLN A 178 -38.78 -12.06 17.20
CA GLN A 178 -38.13 -10.96 16.51
C GLN A 178 -38.38 -9.65 17.26
N ARG A 179 -37.36 -8.82 17.37
CA ARG A 179 -37.32 -7.67 18.27
C ARG A 179 -37.15 -6.35 17.54
N ILE A 180 -37.57 -5.25 18.16
CA ILE A 180 -37.39 -3.87 17.65
C ILE A 180 -35.91 -3.48 17.61
N LYS A 181 -35.10 -4.08 18.50
CA LYS A 181 -33.66 -3.83 18.64
C LYS A 181 -32.96 -5.09 19.16
N PRO A 182 -31.64 -5.24 18.97
CA PRO A 182 -30.90 -6.46 19.33
C PRO A 182 -30.54 -6.55 20.83
N GLU A 183 -31.08 -5.67 21.68
CA GLU A 183 -30.98 -5.73 23.14
C GLU A 183 -32.24 -6.30 23.80
N LEU A 184 -32.05 -7.05 24.87
CA LEU A 184 -33.11 -7.62 25.70
C LEU A 184 -33.61 -6.65 26.78
N ASP A 185 -32.94 -5.52 27.03
CA ASP A 185 -33.33 -4.53 28.06
C ASP A 185 -33.58 -5.13 29.46
N GLY A 186 -32.74 -6.08 29.87
CA GLY A 186 -32.88 -6.77 31.17
C GLY A 186 -33.86 -7.94 31.17
N LEU A 187 -34.49 -8.26 30.04
CA LEU A 187 -35.25 -9.48 29.84
C LEU A 187 -34.33 -10.67 29.53
N LYS A 188 -34.81 -11.90 29.76
CA LYS A 188 -34.14 -13.14 29.33
C LYS A 188 -34.59 -13.55 27.93
N TRP A 189 -33.79 -14.38 27.27
CA TRP A 189 -34.20 -14.99 26.02
C TRP A 189 -35.49 -15.82 26.21
N GLY A 190 -36.50 -15.57 25.39
CA GLY A 190 -37.84 -16.17 25.51
C GLY A 190 -38.84 -15.38 26.35
N ASP A 191 -38.44 -14.31 27.05
CA ASP A 191 -39.39 -13.44 27.75
C ASP A 191 -40.17 -12.57 26.74
N VAL A 192 -41.49 -12.51 26.93
CA VAL A 192 -42.41 -11.68 26.14
C VAL A 192 -42.40 -10.26 26.69
N GLY A 193 -41.81 -9.32 25.96
CA GLY A 193 -41.71 -7.89 26.33
C GLY A 193 -42.26 -6.95 25.26
N SER A 194 -42.39 -5.65 25.59
CA SER A 194 -42.85 -4.60 24.67
C SER A 194 -41.98 -4.41 23.42
N ASN A 195 -40.82 -5.05 23.37
CA ASN A 195 -39.84 -4.92 22.29
C ASN A 195 -39.98 -5.99 21.20
N ILE A 196 -41.02 -6.84 21.24
CA ILE A 196 -41.25 -7.87 20.21
C ILE A 196 -42.06 -7.27 19.05
N THR A 197 -41.55 -7.42 17.82
CA THR A 197 -42.23 -6.96 16.60
C THR A 197 -43.00 -8.08 15.91
N ARG A 198 -42.47 -9.31 15.95
CA ARG A 198 -43.04 -10.48 15.29
C ARG A 198 -42.62 -11.77 16.00
N ILE A 199 -43.47 -12.78 15.92
CA ILE A 199 -43.10 -14.17 16.23
C ILE A 199 -42.87 -14.89 14.91
N ILE A 200 -41.69 -15.49 14.74
CA ILE A 200 -41.34 -16.34 13.60
C ILE A 200 -41.68 -17.79 13.99
N PRO A 201 -42.63 -18.45 13.30
CA PRO A 201 -42.96 -19.86 13.53
C PRO A 201 -41.76 -20.81 13.41
N ALA A 202 -41.82 -21.93 14.13
CA ALA A 202 -40.82 -22.99 14.02
C ALA A 202 -40.72 -23.52 12.58
N GLY A 203 -39.49 -23.76 12.09
CA GLY A 203 -39.24 -24.28 10.75
C GLY A 203 -39.49 -23.29 9.60
N GLN A 204 -39.94 -22.07 9.87
CA GLN A 204 -40.23 -21.07 8.84
C GLN A 204 -38.94 -20.56 8.19
N LEU A 205 -38.92 -20.50 6.87
CA LEU A 205 -37.84 -19.90 6.09
C LEU A 205 -38.00 -18.37 6.09
N GLU A 206 -37.01 -17.66 6.61
CA GLU A 206 -36.98 -16.20 6.62
C GLU A 206 -35.93 -15.66 5.65
N VAL A 207 -36.17 -14.45 5.15
CA VAL A 207 -35.26 -13.71 4.29
C VAL A 207 -34.73 -12.53 5.08
N PHE A 208 -33.42 -12.49 5.30
CA PHE A 208 -32.78 -11.40 6.03
C PHE A 208 -32.08 -10.45 5.06
N LYS A 209 -32.00 -9.18 5.47
CA LYS A 209 -31.25 -8.12 4.78
C LYS A 209 -29.78 -8.09 5.18
N GLY A 210 -29.46 -8.57 6.38
CA GLY A 210 -28.12 -8.52 6.94
C GLY A 210 -28.08 -9.09 8.35
N TYR A 211 -27.02 -8.83 9.09
CA TYR A 211 -26.91 -9.11 10.50
C TYR A 211 -26.29 -7.93 11.26
N VAL A 212 -26.41 -7.90 12.59
CA VAL A 212 -25.70 -6.96 13.46
C VAL A 212 -25.10 -7.71 14.65
N HIS A 213 -24.04 -7.16 15.23
CA HIS A 213 -23.57 -7.49 16.57
C HIS A 213 -24.36 -6.67 17.58
N GLY A 214 -25.01 -7.36 18.51
CA GLY A 214 -25.86 -6.78 19.56
C GLY A 214 -25.59 -7.39 20.92
N GLN A 215 -26.61 -7.57 21.75
CA GLN A 215 -26.43 -8.22 23.04
C GLN A 215 -26.03 -9.70 22.85
N SER A 216 -24.97 -10.15 23.53
CA SER A 216 -24.64 -11.57 23.61
C SER A 216 -25.73 -12.33 24.36
N VAL A 217 -26.25 -13.37 23.73
CA VAL A 217 -27.26 -14.27 24.30
C VAL A 217 -26.68 -15.67 24.38
N THR A 218 -26.95 -16.37 25.47
CA THR A 218 -26.59 -17.78 25.66
C THR A 218 -27.85 -18.62 25.79
N VAL A 219 -28.03 -19.58 24.90
CA VAL A 219 -29.16 -20.54 24.93
C VAL A 219 -28.60 -21.94 24.67
N ASN A 220 -28.95 -22.90 25.51
CA ASN A 220 -28.53 -24.31 25.37
C ASN A 220 -27.02 -24.51 25.16
N GLY A 221 -26.19 -23.67 25.79
CA GLY A 221 -24.73 -23.72 25.67
C GLY A 221 -24.15 -23.05 24.43
N PHE A 222 -24.98 -22.59 23.50
CA PHE A 222 -24.54 -21.75 22.38
C PHE A 222 -24.58 -20.28 22.80
N THR A 223 -23.47 -19.57 22.64
CA THR A 223 -23.36 -18.13 22.92
C THR A 223 -23.03 -17.39 21.64
N SER A 224 -23.83 -16.37 21.31
CA SER A 224 -23.54 -15.49 20.17
C SER A 224 -24.14 -14.11 20.42
N ASP A 225 -23.49 -13.10 19.87
CA ASP A 225 -23.92 -11.71 19.80
C ASP A 225 -24.51 -11.35 18.42
N VAL A 226 -24.67 -12.31 17.52
CA VAL A 226 -25.16 -12.08 16.15
C VAL A 226 -26.70 -12.07 16.11
N TRP A 227 -27.25 -11.05 15.47
CA TRP A 227 -28.68 -10.87 15.22
C TRP A 227 -28.94 -10.67 13.74
N TYR A 228 -29.76 -11.52 13.11
CA TYR A 228 -30.22 -11.31 11.75
C TYR A 228 -31.24 -10.18 11.67
N VAL A 229 -31.20 -9.41 10.60
CA VAL A 229 -32.00 -8.19 10.41
C VAL A 229 -32.84 -8.31 9.15
N ASP A 230 -34.11 -7.97 9.24
CA ASP A 230 -34.99 -7.73 8.10
C ASP A 230 -35.77 -6.39 8.28
N ASP A 231 -36.81 -6.15 7.48
CA ASP A 231 -37.65 -4.95 7.58
C ASP A 231 -38.51 -4.85 8.85
N ILE A 232 -38.64 -5.95 9.59
CA ILE A 232 -39.53 -6.11 10.74
C ILE A 232 -38.72 -6.01 12.03
N GLY A 233 -37.48 -6.48 12.05
CA GLY A 233 -36.58 -6.29 13.18
C GLY A 233 -35.45 -7.30 13.27
N TYR A 234 -35.04 -7.59 14.51
CA TYR A 234 -33.82 -8.34 14.85
C TYR A 234 -34.16 -9.72 15.42
N ALA A 235 -33.60 -10.77 14.83
CA ALA A 235 -33.78 -12.16 15.29
C ALA A 235 -32.41 -12.77 15.62
N TRP A 236 -32.24 -13.26 16.85
CA TRP A 236 -30.96 -13.82 17.30
C TRP A 236 -30.57 -15.08 16.51
N CYS A 237 -29.33 -15.17 16.05
CA CYS A 237 -28.90 -16.20 15.10
C CYS A 237 -29.01 -17.63 15.66
N GLY A 238 -28.85 -17.79 16.97
CA GLY A 238 -28.86 -19.10 17.64
C GLY A 238 -30.23 -19.79 17.63
N ALA A 239 -31.28 -19.09 17.19
CA ALA A 239 -32.60 -19.68 17.01
C ALA A 239 -32.81 -20.35 15.63
N PHE A 240 -31.86 -20.19 14.71
CA PHE A 240 -31.96 -20.70 13.34
C PHE A 240 -31.10 -21.96 13.15
N GLU A 241 -31.51 -22.80 12.19
CA GLU A 241 -30.77 -24.02 11.84
C GLU A 241 -29.36 -23.72 11.35
N SER A 242 -29.19 -22.59 10.64
CA SER A 242 -27.88 -22.01 10.32
C SER A 242 -27.66 -20.77 11.19
N GLN A 243 -26.60 -20.83 12.01
CA GLN A 243 -26.09 -19.67 12.77
C GLN A 243 -25.08 -18.83 11.97
N SER A 244 -24.86 -19.18 10.70
CA SER A 244 -23.88 -18.52 9.85
C SER A 244 -24.36 -17.13 9.41
N THR A 245 -23.44 -16.18 9.34
CA THR A 245 -23.67 -14.87 8.69
C THR A 245 -23.49 -14.92 7.17
N ASP A 246 -23.21 -16.10 6.61
CA ASP A 246 -22.95 -16.27 5.18
C ASP A 246 -24.12 -15.84 4.28
N GLY A 247 -23.90 -14.81 3.48
CA GLY A 247 -24.84 -14.27 2.51
C GLY A 247 -25.68 -13.13 3.08
N LEU A 248 -25.34 -12.66 4.28
CA LEU A 248 -25.91 -11.51 4.95
C LEU A 248 -24.82 -10.43 5.14
N PRO A 249 -25.01 -9.18 4.67
CA PRO A 249 -24.09 -8.09 4.98
C PRO A 249 -24.11 -7.75 6.47
N ASP A 250 -22.97 -7.34 7.02
CA ASP A 250 -22.88 -6.78 8.38
C ASP A 250 -23.44 -5.35 8.38
N LEU A 251 -24.51 -5.13 9.12
CA LEU A 251 -25.20 -3.86 9.29
C LEU A 251 -24.93 -3.25 10.67
N THR A 252 -23.98 -3.80 11.44
CA THR A 252 -23.65 -3.30 12.78
C THR A 252 -23.27 -1.83 12.65
N PRO A 253 -23.96 -0.90 13.35
CA PRO A 253 -23.58 0.50 13.31
C PRO A 253 -22.15 0.68 13.86
N ARG A 254 -21.18 0.84 12.97
CA ARG A 254 -19.78 1.10 13.34
C ARG A 254 -19.54 2.60 13.27
N ALA A 255 -19.07 3.18 14.37
CA ALA A 255 -18.47 4.50 14.31
C ALA A 255 -17.18 4.39 13.51
N THR A 256 -17.00 5.23 12.49
CA THR A 256 -15.74 5.36 11.77
C THR A 256 -14.65 5.71 12.77
N LEU A 257 -13.70 4.80 13.00
CA LEU A 257 -12.58 5.06 13.89
C LEU A 257 -11.50 5.84 13.13
N PRO A 258 -10.86 6.85 13.75
CA PRO A 258 -9.69 7.50 13.17
C PRO A 258 -8.59 6.47 12.91
N ALA A 259 -7.73 6.75 11.92
CA ALA A 259 -6.77 5.78 11.39
C ALA A 259 -5.81 5.19 12.43
N ASN A 260 -5.56 5.88 13.54
CA ASN A 260 -4.70 5.45 14.64
C ASN A 260 -5.43 4.79 15.83
N HIS A 261 -6.72 4.53 15.72
CA HIS A 261 -7.52 3.87 16.76
C HIS A 261 -7.73 2.39 16.42
N ARG A 262 -7.75 1.51 17.43
CA ARG A 262 -8.16 0.11 17.27
C ARG A 262 -9.14 -0.27 18.38
N ARG A 263 -10.18 -1.03 18.02
CA ARG A 263 -11.08 -1.61 19.01
C ARG A 263 -10.51 -2.93 19.53
N VAL A 264 -10.44 -3.05 20.85
CA VAL A 264 -9.96 -4.25 21.55
C VAL A 264 -10.96 -5.38 21.32
N GLY A 265 -10.45 -6.55 20.91
CA GLY A 265 -11.27 -7.73 20.71
C GLY A 265 -11.93 -8.23 22.00
N PRO A 266 -12.92 -9.13 21.91
CA PRO A 266 -13.75 -9.53 23.05
C PRO A 266 -12.97 -10.11 24.24
N ASP A 267 -11.81 -10.72 23.99
CA ASP A 267 -10.96 -11.32 25.03
C ASP A 267 -10.07 -10.30 25.78
N GLY A 268 -10.12 -9.02 25.41
CA GLY A 268 -9.28 -7.97 25.96
C GLY A 268 -7.85 -7.94 25.38
N ALA A 269 -7.10 -6.87 25.69
CA ALA A 269 -5.73 -6.69 25.22
C ALA A 269 -4.76 -6.43 26.37
N LYS A 270 -3.57 -7.06 26.31
CA LYS A 270 -2.51 -6.89 27.31
C LYS A 270 -1.42 -5.97 26.77
N PHE A 271 -1.19 -4.88 27.48
CA PHE A 271 -0.10 -3.95 27.21
C PHE A 271 1.12 -4.28 28.06
N ARG A 272 2.29 -4.20 27.45
CA ARG A 272 3.53 -4.74 27.97
C ARG A 272 4.66 -3.72 27.89
N ALA A 273 5.64 -3.81 28.80
CA ALA A 273 6.78 -2.89 28.81
C ALA A 273 7.74 -3.10 27.63
N THR A 274 7.75 -4.30 27.05
CA THR A 274 8.46 -4.64 25.81
C THR A 274 7.55 -5.45 24.88
N ALA A 275 7.81 -5.42 23.57
CA ALA A 275 7.08 -6.17 22.54
C ALA A 275 7.39 -7.69 22.60
N ALA A 276 7.11 -8.31 23.75
CA ALA A 276 7.45 -9.70 24.05
C ALA A 276 6.45 -10.33 25.05
N ILE A 277 6.09 -11.59 24.87
CA ILE A 277 5.20 -12.33 25.77
C ILE A 277 6.01 -12.89 26.93
N LYS A 278 6.08 -12.09 28.00
CA LYS A 278 6.61 -12.52 29.31
C LYS A 278 5.59 -12.23 30.42
N PRO A 279 5.38 -13.14 31.39
CA PRO A 279 4.38 -12.95 32.45
C PRO A 279 4.63 -11.72 33.33
N ASP A 280 5.89 -11.39 33.57
CA ASP A 280 6.38 -10.26 34.39
C ASP A 280 6.40 -8.91 33.65
N ASN A 281 6.03 -8.89 32.37
CA ASN A 281 6.14 -7.73 31.49
C ASN A 281 4.79 -7.04 31.24
N ILE A 282 3.68 -7.49 31.83
CA ILE A 282 2.35 -6.90 31.65
C ILE A 282 2.24 -5.64 32.52
N GLN A 283 1.88 -4.51 31.92
CA GLN A 283 1.72 -3.22 32.59
C GLN A 283 0.24 -2.85 32.80
N ARG A 284 -0.63 -3.17 31.83
CA ARG A 284 -2.09 -2.95 31.94
C ARG A 284 -2.86 -3.93 31.06
N VAL A 285 -4.15 -4.05 31.33
CA VAL A 285 -5.11 -4.83 30.52
C VAL A 285 -6.25 -3.90 30.11
N ALA A 286 -6.59 -3.91 28.82
CA ALA A 286 -7.75 -3.23 28.27
C ALA A 286 -8.92 -4.21 28.14
N GLU A 287 -10.12 -3.77 28.50
CA GLU A 287 -11.34 -4.57 28.39
C GLU A 287 -11.81 -4.69 26.93
N GLY A 288 -12.47 -5.80 26.59
CA GLY A 288 -13.03 -6.01 25.26
C GLY A 288 -14.03 -4.92 24.86
N GLY A 289 -14.01 -4.53 23.58
CA GLY A 289 -14.87 -3.50 23.01
C GLY A 289 -14.40 -2.05 23.25
N THR A 290 -13.40 -1.83 24.11
CA THR A 290 -12.80 -0.49 24.30
C THR A 290 -11.98 -0.07 23.09
N VAL A 291 -11.81 1.24 22.88
CA VAL A 291 -11.01 1.79 21.78
C VAL A 291 -9.68 2.30 22.34
N GLU A 292 -8.59 1.79 21.79
CA GLU A 292 -7.23 2.16 22.15
C GLU A 292 -6.60 3.00 21.03
N ILE A 293 -5.75 3.95 21.42
CA ILE A 293 -5.09 4.89 20.51
C ILE A 293 -3.62 4.55 20.43
N PHE A 294 -3.11 4.37 19.23
CA PHE A 294 -1.72 3.98 18.99
C PHE A 294 -0.94 5.10 18.30
N THR A 295 0.34 5.18 18.63
CA THR A 295 1.29 6.12 18.02
C THR A 295 2.06 5.47 16.87
N GLY A 296 2.03 4.14 16.76
CA GLY A 296 2.69 3.37 15.71
C GLY A 296 2.65 1.88 15.99
N TRP A 297 3.50 1.12 15.29
CA TRP A 297 3.68 -0.31 15.51
C TRP A 297 5.17 -0.70 15.41
N VAL A 298 5.57 -1.85 15.95
CA VAL A 298 6.95 -2.37 15.88
C VAL A 298 6.97 -3.85 15.53
N ARG A 299 8.12 -4.34 15.05
CA ARG A 299 8.45 -5.77 14.97
C ARG A 299 9.04 -6.23 16.30
N GLY A 300 8.26 -6.97 17.08
CA GLY A 300 8.63 -7.57 18.36
C GLY A 300 8.86 -9.08 18.28
N GLU A 301 8.74 -9.75 19.43
CA GLU A 301 8.70 -11.20 19.51
C GLU A 301 7.54 -11.75 18.67
N SER A 302 7.82 -12.80 17.89
CA SER A 302 6.78 -13.54 17.19
C SER A 302 5.86 -14.22 18.19
N VAL A 303 4.58 -13.89 18.12
CA VAL A 303 3.52 -14.48 18.93
C VAL A 303 2.78 -15.49 18.08
N THR A 304 2.68 -16.73 18.58
CA THR A 304 1.86 -17.77 17.96
C THR A 304 0.57 -17.98 18.77
N VAL A 305 -0.59 -17.71 18.16
CA VAL A 305 -1.92 -18.02 18.73
C VAL A 305 -2.68 -18.87 17.73
N ASN A 306 -3.23 -20.01 18.15
CA ASN A 306 -4.00 -20.93 17.29
C ASN A 306 -3.30 -21.29 15.96
N GLY A 307 -1.97 -21.41 15.96
CA GLY A 307 -1.16 -21.74 14.78
C GLY A 307 -0.91 -20.57 13.81
N TYR A 308 -1.34 -19.35 14.14
CA TYR A 308 -0.98 -18.12 13.44
C TYR A 308 0.19 -17.45 14.15
N THR A 309 1.27 -17.14 13.43
CA THR A 309 2.48 -16.51 13.98
C THR A 309 2.69 -15.15 13.36
N ASP A 310 2.78 -14.11 14.19
CA ASP A 310 3.00 -12.75 13.73
C ASP A 310 3.77 -11.97 14.79
N HIS A 311 4.51 -10.96 14.34
CA HIS A 311 5.54 -10.25 15.10
C HIS A 311 5.24 -8.76 15.23
N ARG A 312 4.04 -8.30 14.85
CA ARG A 312 3.66 -6.88 14.86
C ARG A 312 3.07 -6.47 16.20
N TRP A 313 3.57 -5.43 16.83
CA TRP A 313 3.04 -4.96 18.11
C TRP A 313 2.62 -3.51 17.97
N TYR A 314 1.39 -3.19 18.37
CA TYR A 314 0.98 -1.79 18.43
C TYR A 314 1.67 -1.08 19.59
N VAL A 315 2.01 0.19 19.39
CA VAL A 315 2.72 1.03 20.36
C VAL A 315 1.82 2.18 20.77
N ASP A 316 1.69 2.38 22.08
CA ASP A 316 1.16 3.63 22.65
C ASP A 316 2.24 4.30 23.52
N ALA A 317 1.89 5.42 24.16
CA ALA A 317 2.81 6.14 25.04
C ALA A 317 3.24 5.34 26.29
N LYS A 318 2.60 4.20 26.57
CA LYS A 318 2.74 3.44 27.81
C LYS A 318 3.34 2.05 27.60
N GLY A 319 3.34 1.50 26.39
CA GLY A 319 3.95 0.22 26.07
C GLY A 319 3.50 -0.40 24.75
N PHE A 320 3.55 -1.72 24.70
CA PHE A 320 3.35 -2.54 23.51
C PHE A 320 2.18 -3.49 23.70
N SER A 321 1.26 -3.54 22.75
CA SER A 321 0.17 -4.53 22.75
C SER A 321 0.26 -5.41 21.52
N TRP A 322 0.05 -6.71 21.71
CA TRP A 322 0.02 -7.65 20.61
C TRP A 322 -1.17 -7.32 19.70
N PHE A 323 -0.93 -7.16 18.40
CA PHE A 323 -1.94 -6.74 17.41
C PHE A 323 -3.10 -7.73 17.28
N GLY A 324 -2.86 -9.01 17.61
CA GLY A 324 -3.86 -10.07 17.49
C GLY A 324 -4.96 -10.00 18.56
N SER A 325 -4.85 -9.06 19.50
CA SER A 325 -5.88 -8.80 20.53
C SER A 325 -6.93 -7.78 20.10
N TYR A 326 -6.95 -7.34 18.84
CA TYR A 326 -7.83 -6.30 18.33
C TYR A 326 -8.71 -6.84 17.21
N GLU A 327 -9.89 -6.23 17.05
CA GLU A 327 -10.86 -6.60 16.00
C GLU A 327 -10.29 -6.38 14.60
N THR A 328 -9.53 -5.29 14.44
CA THR A 328 -8.79 -4.98 13.21
C THR A 328 -7.31 -5.24 13.41
N GLN A 329 -6.80 -6.17 12.61
CA GLN A 329 -5.44 -6.68 12.64
C GLN A 329 -4.67 -6.10 11.44
N ASP A 330 -4.45 -4.78 11.46
CA ASP A 330 -3.71 -4.06 10.41
C ASP A 330 -2.92 -2.84 10.93
N THR A 331 -1.92 -2.40 10.16
CA THR A 331 -1.04 -1.27 10.48
C THR A 331 -1.40 0.02 9.74
N THR A 332 -2.55 0.06 9.07
CA THR A 332 -2.99 1.21 8.26
C THR A 332 -3.15 2.43 9.15
N GLY A 333 -2.55 3.56 8.77
CA GLY A 333 -2.57 4.79 9.57
C GLY A 333 -1.68 4.77 10.81
N LEU A 334 -0.83 3.75 10.98
CA LEU A 334 0.16 3.67 12.05
C LEU A 334 1.58 3.58 11.46
N PRO A 335 2.51 4.48 11.83
CA PRO A 335 3.89 4.40 11.37
C PRO A 335 4.63 3.19 11.97
N ASP A 336 5.56 2.59 11.22
CA ASP A 336 6.49 1.57 11.73
C ASP A 336 7.59 2.26 12.55
N LEU A 337 7.65 1.93 13.84
CA LEU A 337 8.59 2.46 14.84
C LEU A 337 9.70 1.46 15.19
N THR A 338 9.85 0.38 14.41
CA THR A 338 10.83 -0.68 14.70
C THR A 338 12.25 -0.10 14.76
N VAL A 339 12.82 -0.02 15.96
CA VAL A 339 14.23 0.33 16.13
C VAL A 339 15.07 -0.89 15.75
N VAL A 340 15.67 -0.86 14.56
CA VAL A 340 16.57 -1.91 14.07
C VAL A 340 17.89 -1.85 14.86
N VAL A 341 17.96 -2.54 15.99
CA VAL A 341 19.25 -2.89 16.61
C VAL A 341 19.71 -4.20 15.97
N ARG A 342 20.61 -4.12 14.99
CA ARG A 342 21.27 -5.32 14.43
C ARG A 342 22.54 -5.67 15.22
N PRO A 343 22.81 -6.96 15.46
CA PRO A 343 24.15 -7.42 15.77
C PRO A 343 25.08 -7.12 14.58
N GLU A 344 26.27 -6.61 14.87
CA GLU A 344 27.31 -6.37 13.88
C GLU A 344 27.73 -7.71 13.22
N PRO A 345 27.81 -7.81 11.88
CA PRO A 345 28.26 -9.03 11.22
C PRO A 345 29.73 -9.32 11.58
N PRO A 346 30.15 -10.59 11.63
CA PRO A 346 31.56 -10.90 11.84
C PRO A 346 32.39 -10.29 10.69
N ALA A 347 33.40 -9.51 11.07
CA ALA A 347 34.26 -8.80 10.12
C ALA A 347 34.86 -9.79 9.10
N PRO A 348 34.81 -9.47 7.79
CA PRO A 348 35.48 -10.29 6.79
C PRO A 348 36.99 -10.29 7.05
N ALA A 349 37.65 -11.43 6.78
CA ALA A 349 39.09 -11.57 6.92
C ALA A 349 39.83 -10.42 6.19
N PRO A 350 40.86 -9.81 6.81
CA PRO A 350 41.45 -8.60 6.27
C PRO A 350 42.17 -8.90 4.96
N ALA A 351 41.63 -8.36 3.86
CA ALA A 351 42.37 -8.23 2.62
C ALA A 351 43.52 -7.21 2.80
N PRO A 352 44.66 -7.39 2.11
CA PRO A 352 45.82 -6.55 2.32
C PRO A 352 45.51 -5.09 1.95
N VAL A 353 45.94 -4.20 2.84
CA VAL A 353 45.69 -2.76 2.81
C VAL A 353 46.25 -2.14 1.53
N THR A 354 45.38 -1.51 0.76
CA THR A 354 45.72 -0.28 0.02
C THR A 354 44.63 0.75 0.24
N THR A 355 45.07 1.98 0.50
CA THR A 355 44.33 3.14 1.01
C THR A 355 43.25 3.66 0.06
N PHE A 356 42.00 3.62 0.54
CA PHE A 356 40.73 4.32 0.18
C PHE A 356 39.57 3.30 0.15
N ALA A 357 38.65 3.36 1.12
CA ALA A 357 37.41 2.59 1.09
C ALA A 357 36.43 3.28 0.14
N TYR A 358 36.09 2.63 -0.97
CA TYR A 358 35.08 3.11 -1.92
C TYR A 358 33.99 2.04 -2.07
N LEU A 359 32.76 2.47 -2.34
CA LEU A 359 31.65 1.59 -2.71
C LEU A 359 31.47 1.59 -4.22
N ARG A 360 31.03 0.47 -4.78
CA ARG A 360 30.75 0.34 -6.21
C ARG A 360 29.24 0.22 -6.39
N GLY A 361 28.65 1.02 -7.25
CA GLY A 361 27.20 1.11 -7.33
C GLY A 361 26.69 1.21 -8.74
N ILE A 362 25.37 1.18 -8.86
CA ILE A 362 24.66 1.45 -10.10
C ILE A 362 23.66 2.57 -9.87
N ASP A 363 23.38 3.33 -10.92
CA ASP A 363 22.19 4.17 -11.00
C ASP A 363 21.20 3.58 -12.01
N VAL A 364 19.90 3.72 -11.71
CA VAL A 364 18.81 3.06 -12.45
C VAL A 364 17.58 3.96 -12.57
N ALA A 365 16.80 3.75 -13.63
CA ALA A 365 15.51 4.38 -13.90
C ALA A 365 14.49 3.33 -14.40
N GLU A 366 13.33 3.75 -14.91
CA GLU A 366 12.32 2.85 -15.51
C GLU A 366 12.90 1.93 -16.61
N TYR A 367 13.96 2.36 -17.30
CA TYR A 367 14.61 1.57 -18.36
C TYR A 367 15.25 0.27 -17.84
N GLN A 368 15.60 0.23 -16.55
CA GLN A 368 16.20 -0.93 -15.88
C GLN A 368 15.19 -1.71 -15.03
N GLU A 369 13.88 -1.46 -15.14
CA GLU A 369 12.84 -2.06 -14.28
C GLU A 369 12.86 -3.60 -14.22
N SER A 370 13.40 -4.27 -15.25
CA SER A 370 13.52 -5.74 -15.27
C SER A 370 14.72 -6.26 -14.45
N ALA A 371 15.50 -5.39 -13.82
CA ALA A 371 16.63 -5.75 -12.97
C ALA A 371 16.16 -6.03 -11.53
N SER A 372 16.40 -7.25 -11.03
CA SER A 372 16.21 -7.54 -9.60
C SER A 372 17.38 -6.97 -8.79
N LEU A 373 17.27 -5.71 -8.35
CA LEU A 373 18.39 -4.98 -7.74
C LEU A 373 18.99 -5.72 -6.55
N ASN A 374 18.15 -6.34 -5.70
CA ASN A 374 18.56 -7.13 -4.54
C ASN A 374 19.51 -8.29 -4.85
N LEU A 375 19.48 -8.83 -6.07
CA LEU A 375 20.31 -9.94 -6.52
C LEU A 375 21.61 -9.47 -7.19
N LEU A 376 21.71 -8.20 -7.57
CA LEU A 376 22.90 -7.66 -8.23
C LEU A 376 24.04 -7.46 -7.24
N ALA A 377 25.28 -7.69 -7.68
CA ALA A 377 26.49 -7.53 -6.87
C ALA A 377 26.94 -6.06 -6.73
N SER A 378 26.00 -5.16 -6.44
CA SER A 378 26.22 -3.72 -6.21
C SER A 378 26.45 -3.43 -4.73
N ASP A 379 27.22 -2.42 -4.35
CA ASP A 379 27.41 -1.99 -2.95
C ASP A 379 26.43 -0.86 -2.55
N PHE A 380 25.84 -0.13 -3.52
CA PHE A 380 24.78 0.87 -3.32
C PHE A 380 23.86 0.99 -4.57
N TYR A 381 22.74 1.70 -4.44
CA TYR A 381 21.85 2.02 -5.56
C TYR A 381 21.46 3.51 -5.56
N ILE A 382 21.53 4.13 -6.73
CA ILE A 382 20.99 5.46 -6.98
C ILE A 382 19.78 5.29 -7.91
N ILE A 383 18.62 5.84 -7.55
CA ILE A 383 17.36 5.54 -8.23
C ILE A 383 16.72 6.84 -8.70
N LYS A 384 16.33 6.90 -9.98
CA LYS A 384 15.56 8.03 -10.51
C LYS A 384 14.24 8.14 -9.78
N ALA A 385 13.96 9.28 -9.19
CA ALA A 385 12.69 9.56 -8.52
C ALA A 385 11.74 10.31 -9.43
N SER A 386 12.21 11.40 -10.02
CA SER A 386 11.38 12.33 -10.77
C SER A 386 12.18 13.06 -11.84
N GLU A 387 11.45 13.74 -12.70
CA GLU A 387 11.97 14.52 -13.80
C GLU A 387 11.01 15.68 -14.06
N GLY A 388 11.52 16.91 -14.11
CA GLY A 388 10.68 18.07 -14.35
C GLY A 388 9.64 18.36 -13.25
N GLY A 389 8.65 19.20 -13.57
CA GLY A 389 7.56 19.59 -12.66
C GLY A 389 6.31 18.69 -12.74
N ALA A 390 5.25 19.09 -12.03
CA ALA A 390 3.91 18.47 -12.05
C ALA A 390 3.82 17.04 -11.49
N ASP A 391 4.54 16.74 -10.41
CA ASP A 391 4.44 15.48 -9.66
C ASP A 391 4.74 14.22 -10.51
N TRP A 392 5.48 14.38 -11.61
CA TRP A 392 5.91 13.25 -12.43
C TRP A 392 6.96 12.41 -11.70
N SER A 393 6.64 11.12 -11.51
CA SER A 393 7.54 10.13 -10.92
C SER A 393 8.00 9.14 -11.98
N ASP A 394 9.26 8.69 -11.85
CA ASP A 394 9.72 7.52 -12.56
C ASP A 394 8.86 6.31 -12.18
N LYS A 395 8.38 5.55 -13.18
CA LYS A 395 7.41 4.46 -12.97
C LYS A 395 7.98 3.29 -12.18
N ALA A 396 9.30 3.09 -12.23
CA ALA A 396 9.99 2.05 -11.50
C ALA A 396 10.56 2.55 -10.17
N PHE A 397 10.36 3.82 -9.79
CA PHE A 397 10.93 4.39 -8.57
C PHE A 397 10.60 3.56 -7.33
N ALA A 398 9.31 3.31 -7.08
CA ALA A 398 8.86 2.59 -5.90
C ALA A 398 9.30 1.11 -5.89
N SER A 399 9.31 0.44 -7.06
CA SER A 399 9.75 -0.95 -7.17
C SER A 399 11.26 -1.08 -7.00
N ASN A 400 12.05 -0.20 -7.60
CA ASN A 400 13.50 -0.13 -7.43
C ASN A 400 13.89 0.15 -5.98
N ILE A 401 13.16 1.04 -5.28
CA ILE A 401 13.40 1.27 -3.85
C ILE A 401 13.17 -0.01 -3.05
N ALA A 402 12.06 -0.70 -3.27
CA ALA A 402 11.75 -1.91 -2.53
C ALA A 402 12.86 -2.97 -2.69
N GLU A 403 13.32 -3.20 -3.93
CA GLU A 403 14.41 -4.12 -4.22
C GLU A 403 15.74 -3.67 -3.59
N ALA A 404 16.10 -2.39 -3.72
CA ALA A 404 17.31 -1.86 -3.11
C ALA A 404 17.30 -1.96 -1.56
N ARG A 405 16.13 -1.81 -0.93
CA ARG A 405 15.99 -1.96 0.53
C ARG A 405 16.13 -3.41 0.98
N LEU A 406 15.68 -4.38 0.18
CA LEU A 406 15.83 -5.80 0.51
C LEU A 406 17.29 -6.23 0.64
N SER A 407 18.23 -5.57 -0.06
CA SER A 407 19.66 -5.86 0.07
C SER A 407 20.29 -5.25 1.33
N GLY A 408 19.61 -4.32 2.01
CA GLY A 408 20.15 -3.57 3.15
C GLY A 408 21.33 -2.66 2.81
N ARG A 409 21.49 -2.27 1.54
CA ARG A 409 22.59 -1.44 1.05
C ARG A 409 22.21 0.04 1.06
N PRO A 410 23.18 0.97 1.01
CA PRO A 410 22.90 2.39 0.85
C PRO A 410 22.07 2.68 -0.40
N VAL A 411 21.12 3.60 -0.27
CA VAL A 411 20.21 4.04 -1.33
C VAL A 411 20.30 5.56 -1.46
N GLY A 412 20.16 6.07 -2.69
CA GLY A 412 20.01 7.48 -2.98
C GLY A 412 19.00 7.72 -4.10
N PHE A 413 18.46 8.93 -4.17
CA PHE A 413 17.44 9.32 -5.13
C PHE A 413 17.91 10.50 -5.95
N TYR A 414 17.68 10.48 -7.26
CA TYR A 414 17.99 11.63 -8.11
C TYR A 414 16.76 12.20 -8.82
N HIS A 415 16.84 13.49 -9.12
CA HIS A 415 15.88 14.24 -9.91
C HIS A 415 16.53 14.73 -11.20
N LEU A 416 15.96 14.39 -12.37
CA LEU A 416 16.42 14.94 -13.65
C LEU A 416 15.79 16.32 -13.89
N ALA A 417 16.59 17.37 -13.77
CA ALA A 417 16.11 18.74 -13.87
C ALA A 417 15.60 19.05 -15.29
N ARG A 418 14.48 19.77 -15.43
CA ARG A 418 13.99 20.24 -16.74
C ARG A 418 13.72 21.75 -16.71
N PRO A 419 14.75 22.61 -16.57
CA PRO A 419 14.59 24.05 -16.31
C PRO A 419 13.86 24.85 -17.40
N LEU A 420 13.44 24.24 -18.51
CA LEU A 420 12.64 24.83 -19.59
C LEU A 420 11.48 23.92 -20.04
N LEU A 421 10.99 22.99 -19.20
CA LEU A 421 9.87 22.12 -19.57
C LEU A 421 8.64 22.95 -19.98
N THR A 422 8.38 24.02 -19.25
CA THR A 422 7.41 25.08 -19.57
C THR A 422 8.02 26.45 -19.25
N PRO A 423 7.50 27.56 -19.80
CA PRO A 423 7.94 28.91 -19.43
C PRO A 423 7.79 29.24 -17.94
N GLU A 424 6.86 28.56 -17.26
CA GLU A 424 6.56 28.74 -15.84
C GLU A 424 7.38 27.83 -14.92
N ASN A 425 8.07 26.81 -15.45
CA ASN A 425 8.72 25.79 -14.65
C ASN A 425 9.95 26.32 -13.87
N THR A 426 9.89 26.23 -12.54
CA THR A 426 10.89 26.78 -11.61
C THR A 426 11.63 25.72 -10.78
N ALA A 427 12.77 26.11 -10.19
CA ALA A 427 13.52 25.28 -9.24
C ALA A 427 12.68 24.89 -8.03
N VAL A 428 11.81 25.80 -7.58
CA VAL A 428 10.89 25.59 -6.47
C VAL A 428 9.88 24.49 -6.77
N GLU A 429 9.29 24.49 -7.96
CA GLU A 429 8.29 23.50 -8.36
C GLU A 429 8.91 22.11 -8.54
N GLU A 430 10.05 22.02 -9.21
CA GLU A 430 10.76 20.74 -9.39
C GLU A 430 11.28 20.20 -8.05
N ALA A 431 11.79 21.05 -7.16
CA ALA A 431 12.19 20.64 -5.80
C ALA A 431 10.98 20.16 -4.99
N ARG A 432 9.83 20.85 -5.09
CA ARG A 432 8.59 20.43 -4.41
C ARG A 432 8.11 19.08 -4.93
N SER A 433 8.07 18.90 -6.25
CA SER A 433 7.70 17.65 -6.92
C SER A 433 8.59 16.49 -6.45
N PHE A 434 9.92 16.68 -6.54
CA PHE A 434 10.88 15.68 -6.06
C PHE A 434 10.68 15.35 -4.58
N LEU A 435 10.59 16.35 -3.71
CA LEU A 435 10.39 16.16 -2.28
C LEU A 435 9.08 15.42 -1.97
N ALA A 436 7.99 15.74 -2.67
CA ALA A 436 6.70 15.06 -2.51
C ALA A 436 6.79 13.59 -2.91
N ILE A 437 7.44 13.28 -4.04
CA ILE A 437 7.61 11.93 -4.57
C ILE A 437 8.49 11.08 -3.67
N ILE A 438 9.59 11.61 -3.14
CA ILE A 438 10.48 10.84 -2.26
C ILE A 438 9.95 10.74 -0.83
N SER A 439 9.11 11.69 -0.36
CA SER A 439 8.63 11.76 1.02
C SER A 439 8.11 10.43 1.59
N PRO A 440 7.22 9.67 0.90
CA PRO A 440 6.72 8.40 1.43
C PRO A 440 7.78 7.29 1.49
N HIS A 441 8.94 7.48 0.86
CA HIS A 441 10.00 6.47 0.73
C HIS A 441 11.32 6.86 1.41
N LEU A 442 11.47 8.12 1.80
CA LEU A 442 12.70 8.68 2.35
C LEU A 442 12.98 8.10 3.73
N GLN A 443 14.18 7.57 3.92
CA GLN A 443 14.69 7.12 5.20
C GLN A 443 15.90 7.96 5.62
N PRO A 444 16.15 8.12 6.94
CA PRO A 444 17.36 8.76 7.41
C PRO A 444 18.62 8.05 6.87
N GLY A 445 19.51 8.82 6.26
CA GLY A 445 20.74 8.34 5.64
C GLY A 445 20.67 8.12 4.12
N ASP A 446 19.51 8.31 3.48
CA ASP A 446 19.40 8.31 2.01
C ASP A 446 19.99 9.58 1.40
N THR A 447 20.79 9.43 0.34
CA THR A 447 21.40 10.57 -0.35
C THR A 447 20.49 11.09 -1.46
N LEU A 448 20.59 12.38 -1.75
CA LEU A 448 19.70 13.07 -2.69
C LEU A 448 20.53 13.81 -3.73
N MET A 449 20.14 13.74 -4.99
CA MET A 449 20.97 14.24 -6.09
C MET A 449 20.16 15.01 -7.12
N LEU A 450 20.74 16.09 -7.62
CA LEU A 450 20.25 16.81 -8.79
C LEU A 450 21.01 16.33 -10.03
N ASP A 451 20.30 15.73 -10.98
CA ASP A 451 20.84 15.39 -12.29
C ASP A 451 20.66 16.59 -13.24
N TRP A 452 21.79 17.19 -13.61
CA TRP A 452 21.86 18.43 -14.40
C TRP A 452 22.48 18.21 -15.78
N GLU A 453 21.66 17.70 -16.70
CA GLU A 453 22.10 17.43 -18.08
C GLU A 453 21.13 17.90 -19.17
N ALA A 454 19.90 18.27 -18.80
CA ALA A 454 18.85 18.63 -19.75
C ALA A 454 18.77 20.12 -20.04
N GLY A 455 19.51 20.55 -21.08
CA GLY A 455 19.38 21.90 -21.65
C GLY A 455 19.80 23.04 -20.72
N ASN A 456 19.95 24.25 -21.28
CA ASN A 456 20.21 25.49 -20.54
C ASN A 456 21.25 25.44 -19.41
N LEU A 457 22.36 24.72 -19.63
CA LEU A 457 23.34 24.34 -18.61
C LEU A 457 24.01 25.52 -17.87
N HIS A 458 23.83 26.76 -18.36
CA HIS A 458 24.33 27.98 -17.73
C HIS A 458 23.48 28.50 -16.56
N ARG A 459 22.27 27.95 -16.34
CA ARG A 459 21.37 28.32 -15.23
C ARG A 459 21.82 27.69 -13.90
N THR A 460 23.06 27.95 -13.51
CA THR A 460 23.63 27.45 -12.25
C THR A 460 22.95 28.07 -11.02
N ASP A 461 22.29 29.21 -11.18
CA ASP A 461 21.39 29.83 -10.20
C ASP A 461 20.17 28.97 -9.88
N TRP A 462 19.58 28.34 -10.89
CA TRP A 462 18.44 27.43 -10.74
C TRP A 462 18.88 26.17 -9.98
N ALA A 463 20.00 25.57 -10.40
CA ALA A 463 20.56 24.38 -9.73
C ALA A 463 20.89 24.67 -8.27
N TRP A 464 21.49 25.84 -7.99
CA TRP A 464 21.76 26.33 -6.64
C TRP A 464 20.49 26.41 -5.79
N GLU A 465 19.42 27.00 -6.31
CA GLU A 465 18.14 27.13 -5.59
C GLU A 465 17.53 25.75 -5.27
N TRP A 466 17.50 24.83 -6.23
CA TRP A 466 16.98 23.48 -6.02
C TRP A 466 17.74 22.74 -4.92
N LEU A 467 19.08 22.77 -4.96
CA LEU A 467 19.95 22.10 -3.97
C LEU A 467 19.70 22.66 -2.56
N GLN A 468 19.58 23.98 -2.42
CA GLN A 468 19.27 24.64 -1.14
C GLN A 468 17.89 24.24 -0.60
N LEU A 469 16.88 24.12 -1.45
CA LEU A 469 15.54 23.70 -1.05
C LEU A 469 15.53 22.26 -0.53
N VAL A 470 16.21 21.35 -1.22
CA VAL A 470 16.30 19.95 -0.83
C VAL A 470 17.12 19.76 0.45
N GLU A 471 18.24 20.46 0.58
CA GLU A 471 19.03 20.50 1.82
C GLU A 471 18.18 21.00 3.00
N LYS A 472 17.50 22.14 2.83
CA LYS A 472 16.67 22.72 3.88
C LYS A 472 15.52 21.80 4.31
N ALA A 473 14.89 21.13 3.35
CA ALA A 473 13.77 20.23 3.61
C ALA A 473 14.20 18.96 4.36
N THR A 474 15.35 18.39 4.01
CA THR A 474 15.73 17.02 4.45
C THR A 474 16.88 16.97 5.44
N GLY A 475 17.65 18.06 5.54
CA GLY A 475 18.93 18.11 6.24
C GLY A 475 20.05 17.30 5.58
N ALA A 476 19.81 16.73 4.38
CA ALA A 476 20.84 16.07 3.59
C ALA A 476 21.82 17.10 3.01
N THR A 477 23.01 16.64 2.62
CA THR A 477 23.91 17.37 1.72
C THR A 477 23.68 16.81 0.31
N PRO A 478 22.80 17.41 -0.52
CA PRO A 478 22.53 16.90 -1.84
C PRO A 478 23.75 17.01 -2.75
N TRP A 479 23.85 16.12 -3.74
CA TRP A 479 24.95 16.12 -4.70
C TRP A 479 24.46 16.70 -6.03
N VAL A 480 25.34 17.34 -6.79
CA VAL A 480 25.05 17.70 -8.17
C VAL A 480 25.70 16.68 -9.09
N TYR A 481 24.95 16.14 -10.04
CA TYR A 481 25.47 15.31 -11.10
C TYR A 481 25.74 16.15 -12.35
N LEU A 482 26.96 16.04 -12.87
CA LEU A 482 27.38 16.75 -14.09
C LEU A 482 28.31 15.86 -14.91
N ASN A 483 28.13 15.91 -16.23
CA ASN A 483 29.17 15.53 -17.18
C ASN A 483 30.07 16.72 -17.53
N ALA A 484 31.12 16.49 -18.33
CA ALA A 484 32.05 17.54 -18.77
C ALA A 484 31.36 18.73 -19.47
N LYS A 485 30.24 18.52 -20.18
CA LYS A 485 29.48 19.60 -20.82
C LYS A 485 28.74 20.45 -19.78
N GLY A 486 28.18 19.83 -18.75
CA GLY A 486 27.55 20.51 -17.60
C GLY A 486 28.54 21.40 -16.86
N ILE A 487 29.72 20.87 -16.53
CA ILE A 487 30.80 21.63 -15.86
C ILE A 487 31.21 22.86 -16.67
N ASN A 488 31.39 22.72 -17.98
CA ASN A 488 31.75 23.83 -18.87
C ASN A 488 30.55 24.71 -19.28
N GLY A 489 29.35 24.39 -18.80
CA GLY A 489 28.10 24.99 -19.22
C GLY A 489 27.76 26.31 -18.54
N GLY A 490 28.36 26.62 -17.38
CA GLY A 490 28.04 27.79 -16.57
C GLY A 490 29.05 28.07 -15.47
N ASP A 491 28.79 29.13 -14.68
CA ASP A 491 29.60 29.47 -13.50
C ASP A 491 29.10 28.69 -12.28
N TRP A 492 29.86 27.69 -11.87
CA TRP A 492 29.53 26.80 -10.76
C TRP A 492 30.09 27.27 -9.42
N SER A 493 30.78 28.41 -9.34
CA SER A 493 31.57 28.83 -8.16
C SER A 493 30.82 28.67 -6.82
N LYS A 494 29.52 29.02 -6.78
CA LYS A 494 28.69 28.86 -5.57
C LYS A 494 28.38 27.39 -5.25
N VAL A 495 27.95 26.63 -6.26
CA VAL A 495 27.57 25.23 -6.11
C VAL A 495 28.80 24.38 -5.79
N GLU A 496 29.93 24.61 -6.46
CA GLU A 496 31.14 23.83 -6.26
C GLU A 496 31.78 24.03 -4.89
N GLU A 497 31.56 25.18 -4.25
CA GLU A 497 31.97 25.44 -2.87
C GLU A 497 31.10 24.68 -1.86
N ALA A 498 29.79 24.57 -2.12
CA ALA A 498 28.81 24.09 -1.13
C ALA A 498 28.43 22.61 -1.26
N TYR A 499 28.34 22.08 -2.49
CA TYR A 499 27.77 20.76 -2.76
C TYR A 499 28.74 19.85 -3.50
N PRO A 500 28.89 18.58 -3.09
CA PRO A 500 29.81 17.66 -3.73
C PRO A 500 29.33 17.21 -5.11
N LEU A 501 30.29 16.84 -5.97
CA LEU A 501 30.05 16.43 -7.35
C LEU A 501 29.92 14.91 -7.51
N TRP A 502 28.85 14.47 -8.16
CA TRP A 502 28.75 13.17 -8.82
C TRP A 502 29.12 13.35 -10.31
N TYR A 503 30.36 13.04 -10.66
CA TYR A 503 30.88 13.32 -11.99
C TYR A 503 30.59 12.18 -12.98
N ALA A 504 30.07 12.49 -14.17
CA ALA A 504 30.01 11.56 -15.29
C ALA A 504 31.18 11.75 -16.25
N GLY A 505 32.03 10.72 -16.37
CA GLY A 505 33.18 10.72 -17.27
C GLY A 505 33.65 9.31 -17.60
N TYR A 506 33.41 8.88 -18.84
CA TYR A 506 33.54 7.45 -19.21
C TYR A 506 34.85 7.09 -19.94
N GLY A 507 35.66 8.08 -20.30
CA GLY A 507 36.86 7.86 -21.12
C GLY A 507 36.54 7.12 -22.44
N ALA A 508 37.15 5.96 -22.66
CA ALA A 508 36.92 5.12 -23.84
C ALA A 508 35.58 4.35 -23.83
N ASN A 509 34.91 4.26 -22.68
CA ASN A 509 33.59 3.66 -22.48
C ASN A 509 33.32 2.27 -23.14
N PRO A 510 34.17 1.26 -22.91
CA PRO A 510 33.89 -0.11 -23.34
C PRO A 510 32.79 -0.76 -22.49
N ALA A 511 32.24 -1.90 -22.93
CA ALA A 511 31.39 -2.72 -22.08
C ALA A 511 32.19 -3.31 -20.92
N ILE A 512 31.62 -3.29 -19.71
CA ILE A 512 32.30 -3.69 -18.47
C ILE A 512 31.51 -4.82 -17.80
N THR A 513 32.09 -6.03 -17.74
CA THR A 513 31.51 -7.14 -16.98
C THR A 513 32.05 -7.13 -15.55
N GLY A 514 31.15 -7.22 -14.56
CA GLY A 514 31.51 -7.11 -13.14
C GLY A 514 31.60 -5.65 -12.70
N PHE A 515 32.63 -5.30 -11.91
CA PHE A 515 32.73 -3.98 -11.26
C PHE A 515 34.16 -3.36 -11.21
N PRO A 516 35.01 -3.42 -12.25
CA PRO A 516 36.31 -2.74 -12.21
C PRO A 516 36.20 -1.27 -12.68
N PRO A 517 36.38 -0.27 -11.80
CA PRO A 517 37.43 0.71 -12.05
C PRO A 517 37.86 1.44 -10.77
N PRO A 518 38.99 1.03 -10.25
CA PRO A 518 40.01 2.05 -9.96
C PRO A 518 41.39 1.45 -10.31
N LYS A 519 42.26 2.05 -11.11
CA LYS A 519 43.05 3.28 -10.87
C LYS A 519 43.58 3.85 -12.20
N PRO A 520 43.95 5.13 -12.26
CA PRO A 520 43.55 6.22 -11.37
C PRO A 520 42.38 6.99 -12.01
N ALA A 521 41.32 7.23 -11.26
CA ALA A 521 40.35 8.28 -11.56
C ALA A 521 39.67 8.61 -10.23
N PRO A 522 39.55 9.89 -9.83
CA PRO A 522 39.65 11.13 -10.60
C PRO A 522 40.91 11.97 -10.26
N ALA A 523 41.63 12.48 -11.26
CA ALA A 523 42.67 13.51 -11.10
C ALA A 523 42.52 14.68 -12.10
N GLU A 524 41.36 14.87 -12.73
CA GLU A 524 41.18 15.85 -13.81
C GLU A 524 40.01 16.83 -13.61
N VAL A 525 39.20 16.67 -12.56
CA VAL A 525 38.09 17.57 -12.25
C VAL A 525 38.36 18.26 -10.92
N SER A 526 38.69 19.54 -10.97
CA SER A 526 38.80 20.41 -9.79
C SER A 526 37.40 20.85 -9.39
N TRP A 527 36.93 20.42 -8.22
CA TRP A 527 35.64 20.80 -7.63
C TRP A 527 35.86 21.04 -6.14
N GLN A 528 35.52 22.22 -5.62
CA GLN A 528 36.00 22.65 -4.28
C GLN A 528 35.46 21.77 -3.14
N ALA A 529 34.19 21.40 -3.18
CA ALA A 529 33.56 20.45 -2.25
C ALA A 529 33.96 18.98 -2.50
N GLY A 530 34.74 18.73 -3.56
CA GLY A 530 35.24 17.42 -3.95
C GLY A 530 34.29 16.61 -4.85
N VAL A 531 34.87 15.65 -5.58
CA VAL A 531 34.14 14.63 -6.33
C VAL A 531 33.81 13.49 -5.36
N ILE A 532 32.53 13.35 -5.01
CA ILE A 532 32.06 12.32 -4.06
C ILE A 532 31.69 11.01 -4.74
N ALA A 533 31.25 11.09 -6.00
CA ALA A 533 30.92 9.93 -6.80
C ALA A 533 31.37 10.11 -8.25
N TRP A 534 31.60 9.01 -8.95
CA TRP A 534 32.02 8.97 -10.34
C TRP A 534 31.24 7.91 -11.10
N GLN A 535 30.42 8.34 -12.06
CA GLN A 535 29.83 7.47 -13.07
C GLN A 535 30.86 7.28 -14.19
N TYR A 536 31.33 6.04 -14.36
CA TYR A 536 32.49 5.73 -15.17
C TYR A 536 32.18 4.95 -16.45
N GLY A 537 30.93 4.54 -16.63
CA GLY A 537 30.48 3.87 -17.85
C GLY A 537 29.00 3.57 -17.85
N ASP A 538 28.43 3.50 -19.04
CA ASP A 538 27.00 3.28 -19.31
C ASP A 538 26.69 1.88 -19.87
N LYS A 539 27.73 1.05 -20.04
CA LYS A 539 27.66 -0.31 -20.61
C LYS A 539 28.08 -1.38 -19.62
N GLY A 540 27.69 -1.21 -18.36
CA GLY A 540 27.92 -2.18 -17.31
C GLY A 540 27.11 -3.46 -17.47
N ARG A 541 27.65 -4.61 -17.05
CA ARG A 541 26.98 -5.91 -17.00
C ARG A 541 27.25 -6.60 -15.68
N LEU A 542 26.19 -6.96 -14.96
CA LEU A 542 26.24 -7.73 -13.70
C LEU A 542 25.53 -9.07 -13.87
N THR A 543 26.03 -10.10 -13.20
CA THR A 543 25.35 -11.40 -13.16
C THR A 543 23.92 -11.21 -12.65
N GLY A 544 22.94 -11.72 -13.41
CA GLY A 544 21.52 -11.54 -13.12
C GLY A 544 20.82 -10.45 -13.94
N TYR A 545 21.56 -9.69 -14.75
CA TYR A 545 21.00 -8.69 -15.67
C TYR A 545 21.83 -8.54 -16.95
N ASP A 546 21.20 -8.67 -18.12
CA ASP A 546 21.87 -8.80 -19.42
C ASP A 546 21.88 -7.52 -20.27
N LYS A 547 21.26 -6.43 -19.79
CA LYS A 547 21.23 -5.11 -20.46
C LYS A 547 22.19 -4.11 -19.82
N ASP A 548 22.24 -2.91 -20.41
CA ASP A 548 23.10 -1.80 -19.99
C ASP A 548 22.75 -1.27 -18.59
N LEU A 549 23.80 -1.09 -17.78
CA LEU A 549 23.76 -0.49 -16.45
C LEU A 549 24.80 0.63 -16.38
N ASP A 550 24.41 1.74 -15.77
CA ASP A 550 25.31 2.81 -15.42
C ASP A 550 26.09 2.44 -14.17
N PHE A 551 27.41 2.47 -14.26
CA PHE A 551 28.30 2.03 -13.20
C PHE A 551 29.00 3.19 -12.50
N ASN A 552 29.05 3.11 -11.18
CA ASN A 552 29.49 4.18 -10.30
C ASN A 552 30.50 3.74 -9.25
N ILE A 553 31.36 4.69 -8.87
CA ILE A 553 32.13 4.66 -7.63
C ILE A 553 31.62 5.74 -6.70
N PHE A 554 31.47 5.42 -5.41
CA PHE A 554 31.33 6.40 -4.33
C PHE A 554 32.63 6.42 -3.51
N TYR A 555 33.26 7.57 -3.37
CA TYR A 555 34.52 7.75 -2.65
C TYR A 555 34.30 7.89 -1.15
N GLY A 556 33.90 6.78 -0.53
CA GLY A 556 33.71 6.64 0.91
C GLY A 556 33.12 5.29 1.26
N ASP A 557 32.87 5.08 2.55
CA ASP A 557 32.16 3.92 3.07
C ASP A 557 30.67 4.21 3.32
N ALA A 558 29.92 3.21 3.79
CA ALA A 558 28.50 3.36 4.10
C ALA A 558 28.22 4.38 5.22
N ALA A 559 29.18 4.64 6.12
CA ALA A 559 29.03 5.65 7.16
C ALA A 559 29.14 7.06 6.55
N LYS A 560 30.11 7.27 5.65
CA LYS A 560 30.23 8.52 4.88
C LYS A 560 28.99 8.76 4.03
N TRP A 561 28.44 7.73 3.37
CA TRP A 561 27.17 7.83 2.64
C TRP A 561 26.04 8.37 3.52
N LYS A 562 25.78 7.72 4.65
CA LYS A 562 24.74 8.14 5.60
C LYS A 562 24.98 9.53 6.19
N SER A 563 26.25 9.93 6.35
CA SER A 563 26.59 11.26 6.83
C SER A 563 26.17 12.38 5.87
N LEU A 564 26.03 12.08 4.57
CA LEU A 564 25.55 13.00 3.55
C LEU A 564 24.04 12.92 3.33
N GLY A 565 23.41 11.80 3.71
CA GLY A 565 21.98 11.58 3.50
C GLY A 565 21.04 12.35 4.44
N ALA A 566 19.74 12.23 4.19
CA ALA A 566 18.66 12.89 4.93
C ALA A 566 18.77 12.65 6.44
N LYS A 567 18.53 13.69 7.23
CA LYS A 567 18.66 13.66 8.70
C LYS A 567 17.34 13.45 9.41
N LYS A 568 16.26 13.80 8.75
CA LYS A 568 14.88 13.70 9.26
C LYS A 568 13.99 13.17 8.16
N LEU A 569 12.93 12.47 8.56
CA LEU A 569 11.81 12.21 7.67
C LEU A 569 11.18 13.55 7.28
N LEU A 570 10.66 13.62 6.06
CA LEU A 570 9.83 14.74 5.66
C LEU A 570 8.49 14.58 6.39
N GLU A 571 8.12 15.57 7.20
CA GLU A 571 6.78 15.64 7.75
C GLU A 571 5.80 15.76 6.58
N GLU A 572 4.68 15.04 6.62
CA GLU A 572 3.64 15.28 5.63
C GLU A 572 3.26 16.77 5.67
N PRO A 573 3.07 17.42 4.51
CA PRO A 573 2.51 18.75 4.50
C PRO A 573 1.22 18.67 5.34
N LYS A 574 1.11 19.56 6.34
CA LYS A 574 -0.15 19.72 7.08
C LYS A 574 -1.26 19.73 6.04
N PRO A 575 -2.32 18.94 6.21
CA PRO A 575 -3.43 18.98 5.27
C PRO A 575 -3.77 20.45 5.04
N ASN A 576 -3.84 20.86 3.77
CA ASN A 576 -4.34 22.18 3.41
C ASN A 576 -5.55 22.45 4.30
N ARG A 577 -5.63 23.67 4.84
CA ARG A 577 -6.76 24.08 5.69
C ARG A 577 -8.04 23.47 5.13
N PRO A 578 -8.93 22.91 5.98
CA PRO A 578 -10.14 22.25 5.54
C PRO A 578 -10.77 23.10 4.44
N ILE A 579 -11.11 22.45 3.33
CA ILE A 579 -11.95 23.04 2.29
C ILE A 579 -13.11 23.65 3.05
N VAL A 580 -13.16 24.98 3.11
CA VAL A 580 -14.33 25.68 3.63
C VAL A 580 -15.43 25.20 2.70
N GLU A 581 -16.40 24.46 3.24
CA GLU A 581 -17.57 24.05 2.47
C GLU A 581 -18.07 25.29 1.72
N PRO A 582 -18.26 25.22 0.39
CA PRO A 582 -18.85 26.35 -0.31
C PRO A 582 -20.17 26.67 0.39
N PRO A 583 -20.43 27.94 0.74
CA PRO A 583 -21.69 28.29 1.36
C PRO A 583 -22.84 27.81 0.46
N ALA A 584 -23.95 27.42 1.10
CA ALA A 584 -25.15 26.91 0.43
C ALA A 584 -25.48 27.73 -0.84
N PRO A 585 -25.93 27.07 -1.92
CA PRO A 585 -26.08 27.70 -3.23
C PRO A 585 -26.87 28.99 -3.13
N VAL A 586 -26.20 30.10 -3.46
CA VAL A 586 -26.79 31.43 -3.46
C VAL A 586 -27.84 31.46 -4.57
N SER A 587 -29.09 31.76 -4.21
CA SER A 587 -30.23 31.76 -5.14
C SER A 587 -30.21 32.92 -6.14
N ASP A 588 -29.17 33.75 -6.14
CA ASP A 588 -29.01 34.92 -7.01
C ASP A 588 -27.62 34.94 -7.66
N LEU A 589 -27.59 34.85 -8.99
CA LEU A 589 -26.38 34.86 -9.82
C LEU A 589 -25.57 36.15 -9.66
N ASN A 590 -26.18 37.27 -9.26
CA ASN A 590 -25.45 38.53 -9.07
C ASN A 590 -24.57 38.54 -7.82
N GLU A 591 -24.97 37.85 -6.75
CA GLU A 591 -24.14 37.73 -5.53
C GLU A 591 -22.93 36.81 -5.77
N PHE A 592 -23.08 35.79 -6.63
CA PHE A 592 -21.97 34.92 -7.06
C PHE A 592 -20.89 35.67 -7.84
N PHE A 593 -21.28 36.61 -8.71
CA PHE A 593 -20.32 37.42 -9.48
C PHE A 593 -19.64 38.51 -8.64
N GLU A 594 -20.30 39.05 -7.62
CA GLU A 594 -19.66 39.99 -6.68
C GLU A 594 -18.70 39.27 -5.72
N TRP A 595 -19.03 38.06 -5.26
CA TRP A 595 -18.11 37.21 -4.49
C TRP A 595 -16.84 36.86 -5.29
N LEU A 596 -16.98 36.47 -6.56
CA LEU A 596 -15.83 36.23 -7.45
C LEU A 596 -14.94 37.48 -7.61
N LYS A 597 -15.52 38.68 -7.75
CA LYS A 597 -14.75 39.92 -7.87
C LYS A 597 -13.96 40.27 -6.62
N ASP A 598 -14.49 39.96 -5.43
CA ASP A 598 -13.79 40.21 -4.16
C ASP A 598 -12.69 39.16 -3.89
N GLU A 599 -12.88 37.92 -4.32
CA GLU A 599 -11.83 36.89 -4.31
C GLU A 599 -10.63 37.29 -5.20
N PHE A 600 -10.89 37.71 -6.44
CA PHE A 600 -9.82 38.15 -7.35
C PHE A 600 -9.09 39.43 -6.88
N LYS A 601 -9.72 40.30 -6.10
CA LYS A 601 -9.05 41.47 -5.50
C LYS A 601 -8.14 41.11 -4.33
N ASN A 602 -8.47 40.05 -3.59
CA ASN A 602 -7.70 39.61 -2.43
C ASN A 602 -6.46 38.79 -2.81
N HIS A 603 -6.46 38.16 -3.98
CA HIS A 603 -5.29 37.46 -4.52
C HIS A 603 -4.21 38.38 -5.15
N ALA A 604 -4.49 39.66 -5.33
CA ALA A 604 -3.52 40.63 -5.88
C ALA A 604 -2.61 41.30 -4.82
N LYS A 605 -2.57 40.79 -3.58
CA LYS A 605 -1.81 41.40 -2.46
C LYS A 605 -0.83 40.46 -1.73
N VAL A 606 -0.39 39.39 -2.39
CA VAL A 606 0.73 38.57 -1.89
C VAL A 606 1.83 38.54 -2.93
N ASP A 607 2.45 39.70 -3.12
CA ASP A 607 3.82 39.85 -3.62
C ASP A 607 4.34 41.19 -3.09
N GLN A 608 5.00 41.14 -1.93
CA GLN A 608 6.02 42.08 -1.46
C GLN A 608 7.03 41.34 -0.59
#